data_AF-A0A7V8Y561-F1
#
_entry.id   AF-A0A7V8Y561-F1
#
_cell.length_a   1.000
_cell.length_b   1.000
_cell.length_c   1.000
_cell.angle_alpha   90.00
_cell.angle_beta   90.00
_cell.angle_gamma   90.00
#
_symmetry.space_group_name_H-M   'P 1'
#
loop_
_entity.id
_entity.type
_entity.pdbx_description
1 polymer ?
#
loop_
_entity_poly.entity_id
_entity_poly.type
_entity_poly.pdbx_seq_one_letter_code
_entity_poly.pdbx_strand_id
1 'polypeptide(L)'
;MIPEPRPNTRAHPYRGMSMQEVDIPLTEDAILGYLDGREVYRRTDFLALRGREGITMVEVRKASTEPLFSPVVDARLMSGPEDTAWVEDPKVDVGNATALARVAVPGALATVVLGRFEHVNFIYRPQPIAVRVTEVVPPEPAKLFAQATQAVEFDEDLPPVDLQLDVVSVEDIAAAHPSAEYLLPCRGSGADLGEGSGVAYLDTRPADRKDWLLIGCERSLQFHRHFYGDEPERVDLCPRARVLAGAAGDAGNGNSEDRTLTKCCLMERGLEVTDHTAVVPWGANLDEVREGLRKLLL
;
A
#
# COMPACT_ATOMS: atom_id res chain seq x y z
N MET A 1 33.48 -6.48 1.54
CA MET A 1 32.82 -5.75 0.45
C MET A 1 31.33 -5.77 0.71
N ILE A 2 30.71 -4.60 0.76
CA ILE A 2 29.27 -4.43 0.95
C ILE A 2 28.54 -4.79 -0.36
N PRO A 3 27.52 -5.66 -0.33
CA PRO A 3 26.76 -6.03 -1.53
C PRO A 3 25.98 -4.84 -2.09
N GLU A 4 25.45 -4.96 -3.29
CA GLU A 4 24.57 -3.92 -3.82
C GLU A 4 23.26 -3.85 -3.02
N PRO A 5 22.81 -2.65 -2.62
CA PRO A 5 21.54 -2.48 -1.94
C PRO A 5 20.39 -2.98 -2.81
N ARG A 6 19.41 -3.63 -2.18
CA ARG A 6 18.18 -4.03 -2.87
C ARG A 6 17.34 -2.79 -3.23
N PRO A 7 16.47 -2.86 -4.24
CA PRO A 7 15.43 -1.86 -4.43
C PRO A 7 14.65 -1.57 -3.13
N ASN A 8 14.15 -0.34 -2.99
CA ASN A 8 13.49 0.18 -1.78
C ASN A 8 14.39 0.28 -0.52
N THR A 9 15.71 0.13 -0.64
CA THR A 9 16.59 0.33 0.53
C THR A 9 16.47 1.77 1.04
N ARG A 10 16.35 1.90 2.36
CA ARG A 10 16.30 3.14 3.12
C ARG A 10 16.94 2.91 4.49
N ALA A 11 17.23 3.96 5.23
CA ALA A 11 17.52 3.80 6.65
C ALA A 11 16.22 3.47 7.41
N HIS A 12 16.21 2.34 8.14
CA HIS A 12 15.11 1.97 9.03
C HIS A 12 15.63 1.46 10.38
N PRO A 13 15.36 2.17 11.49
CA PRO A 13 14.80 3.52 11.56
C PRO A 13 15.71 4.57 10.90
N TYR A 14 15.15 5.72 10.50
CA TYR A 14 15.86 6.76 9.75
C TYR A 14 17.08 7.36 10.48
N ARG A 15 17.21 7.18 11.80
CA ARG A 15 18.44 7.47 12.57
C ARG A 15 19.68 6.69 12.10
N GLY A 16 19.50 5.70 11.21
CA GLY A 16 20.57 5.00 10.53
C GLY A 16 21.28 5.83 9.46
N MET A 17 20.72 6.98 9.10
CA MET A 17 21.30 7.90 8.13
C MET A 17 22.01 9.08 8.81
N SER A 18 23.15 9.50 8.26
CA SER A 18 23.79 10.78 8.58
C SER A 18 24.06 11.59 7.32
N MET A 19 23.68 12.86 7.35
CA MET A 19 24.02 13.84 6.32
C MET A 19 25.29 14.60 6.73
N GLN A 20 26.23 14.77 5.81
CA GLN A 20 27.49 15.46 6.06
C GLN A 20 27.86 16.38 4.89
N GLU A 21 28.25 17.61 5.21
CA GLU A 21 28.90 18.53 4.26
C GLU A 21 30.39 18.16 4.16
N VAL A 22 30.91 18.03 2.94
CA VAL A 22 32.30 17.65 2.66
C VAL A 22 32.95 18.55 1.61
N ASP A 23 34.26 18.78 1.73
CA ASP A 23 35.08 19.55 0.78
C ASP A 23 36.07 18.63 0.03
N ILE A 24 35.61 17.42 -0.29
CA ILE A 24 36.33 16.46 -1.15
C ILE A 24 35.59 16.33 -2.49
N PRO A 25 36.26 15.93 -3.58
CA PRO A 25 35.58 15.50 -4.80
C PRO A 25 34.62 14.33 -4.51
N LEU A 26 33.43 14.31 -5.13
CA LEU A 26 32.46 13.24 -4.95
C LEU A 26 32.71 12.07 -5.91
N THR A 27 33.97 11.63 -6.00
CA THR A 27 34.39 10.43 -6.74
C THR A 27 34.51 9.24 -5.78
N GLU A 28 34.34 8.03 -6.30
CA GLU A 28 34.43 6.81 -5.49
C GLU A 28 35.76 6.72 -4.72
N ASP A 29 36.90 6.88 -5.39
CA ASP A 29 38.22 6.81 -4.76
C ASP A 29 38.40 7.85 -3.64
N ALA A 30 37.96 9.10 -3.86
CA ALA A 30 38.09 10.17 -2.88
C ALA A 30 37.20 9.93 -1.66
N ILE A 31 35.98 9.45 -1.88
CA ILE A 31 35.02 9.12 -0.81
C ILE A 31 35.53 7.93 0.01
N LEU A 32 35.99 6.85 -0.64
CA LEU A 32 36.50 5.68 0.06
C LEU A 32 37.75 6.04 0.88
N GLY A 33 38.68 6.81 0.31
CA GLY A 33 39.86 7.29 1.03
C GLY A 33 39.52 8.24 2.20
N TYR A 34 38.46 9.05 2.06
CA TYR A 34 37.99 9.94 3.14
C TYR A 34 37.32 9.19 4.29
N LEU A 35 36.66 8.07 4.00
CA LEU A 35 35.95 7.28 5.00
C LEU A 35 36.84 6.23 5.67
N ASP A 36 37.92 5.78 5.03
CA ASP A 36 38.80 4.75 5.59
C ASP A 36 39.32 5.11 6.99
N GLY A 37 39.04 4.26 7.97
CA GLY A 37 39.41 4.45 9.37
C GLY A 37 38.70 5.60 10.09
N ARG A 38 37.89 6.41 9.40
CA ARG A 38 37.16 7.54 10.00
C ARG A 38 36.05 7.00 10.90
N GLU A 39 35.87 7.63 12.05
CA GLU A 39 34.83 7.22 12.99
C GLU A 39 33.44 7.73 12.59
N VAL A 40 32.44 6.87 12.71
CA VAL A 40 31.02 7.21 12.56
C VAL A 40 30.24 6.76 13.79
N TYR A 41 29.08 7.37 14.03
CA TYR A 41 28.18 6.95 15.10
C TYR A 41 27.77 5.49 14.91
N ARG A 42 27.70 4.71 15.99
CA ARG A 42 27.46 3.26 15.93
C ARG A 42 26.20 2.82 15.19
N ARG A 43 25.17 3.68 15.09
CA ARG A 43 23.95 3.38 14.33
C ARG A 43 23.96 3.90 12.90
N THR A 44 24.96 4.65 12.48
CA THR A 44 25.06 5.12 11.10
C THR A 44 25.38 3.93 10.20
N ASP A 45 24.47 3.60 9.30
CA ASP A 45 24.66 2.57 8.26
C ASP A 45 24.78 3.25 6.89
N PHE A 46 24.22 4.46 6.74
CA PHE A 46 24.21 5.22 5.50
C PHE A 46 24.70 6.65 5.72
N LEU A 47 25.44 7.15 4.74
CA LEU A 47 25.89 8.54 4.66
C LEU A 47 25.34 9.18 3.39
N ALA A 48 24.80 10.38 3.53
CA ALA A 48 24.67 11.31 2.42
C ALA A 48 25.78 12.35 2.53
N LEU A 49 26.68 12.35 1.55
CA LEU A 49 27.78 13.30 1.47
C LEU A 49 27.41 14.41 0.49
N ARG A 50 27.30 15.64 0.96
CA ARG A 50 27.01 16.82 0.15
C ARG A 50 28.26 17.63 -0.06
N GLY A 51 28.57 17.89 -1.32
CA GLY A 51 29.69 18.73 -1.74
C GLY A 51 29.21 19.76 -2.77
N ARG A 52 30.16 20.43 -3.42
CA ARG A 52 29.86 21.44 -4.45
C ARG A 52 29.23 20.83 -5.71
N GLU A 53 29.54 19.57 -5.98
CA GLU A 53 29.13 18.83 -7.19
C GLU A 53 27.71 18.24 -7.06
N GLY A 54 27.16 18.19 -5.85
CA GLY A 54 25.87 17.58 -5.57
C GLY A 54 25.88 16.78 -4.28
N ILE A 55 25.18 15.65 -4.29
CA ILE A 55 25.01 14.77 -3.14
C ILE A 55 25.27 13.33 -3.55
N THR A 56 25.83 12.52 -2.67
CA THR A 56 26.16 11.13 -2.95
C THR A 56 25.73 10.24 -1.79
N MET A 57 25.21 9.06 -2.11
CA MET A 57 24.82 8.05 -1.12
C MET A 57 25.90 7.00 -0.94
N VAL A 58 26.23 6.70 0.31
CA VAL A 58 27.24 5.71 0.69
C VAL A 58 26.68 4.80 1.77
N GLU A 59 26.90 3.49 1.64
CA GLU A 59 26.70 2.53 2.72
C GLU A 59 28.03 2.25 3.42
N VAL A 60 28.03 2.19 4.75
CA VAL A 60 29.24 1.99 5.55
C VAL A 60 29.11 0.81 6.50
N ARG A 61 30.20 0.06 6.66
CA ARG A 61 30.37 -0.96 7.69
C ARG A 61 31.38 -0.49 8.70
N LYS A 62 31.04 -0.61 9.98
CA LYS A 62 31.88 -0.22 11.11
C LYS A 62 32.59 -1.43 11.69
N ALA A 63 33.73 -1.21 12.34
CA ALA A 63 34.45 -2.26 13.07
C ALA A 63 33.61 -2.86 14.22
N SER A 64 32.84 -2.03 14.93
CA SER A 64 31.99 -2.44 16.05
C SER A 64 30.76 -1.55 16.19
N THR A 65 29.70 -2.09 16.80
CA THR A 65 28.50 -1.34 17.21
C THR A 65 28.43 -1.15 18.73
N GLU A 66 29.44 -1.58 19.48
CA GLU A 66 29.51 -1.44 20.94
C GLU A 66 29.88 -0.01 21.39
N PRO A 67 31.04 0.56 21.01
CA PRO A 67 31.40 1.93 21.38
C PRO A 67 30.45 2.94 20.72
N LEU A 68 30.42 4.17 21.25
CA LEU A 68 29.54 5.22 20.72
C LEU A 68 29.87 5.57 19.26
N PHE A 69 31.17 5.62 18.96
CA PHE A 69 31.74 5.83 17.64
C PHE A 69 32.65 4.65 17.30
N SER A 70 32.70 4.28 16.02
CA SER A 70 33.56 3.20 15.55
C SER A 70 34.13 3.56 14.18
N PRO A 71 35.39 3.18 13.89
CA PRO A 71 35.98 3.37 12.58
C PRO A 71 35.20 2.59 11.51
N VAL A 72 35.07 3.20 10.33
CA VAL A 72 34.61 2.54 9.10
C VAL A 72 35.69 1.59 8.61
N VAL A 73 35.29 0.36 8.28
CA VAL A 73 36.17 -0.72 7.79
C VAL A 73 35.81 -1.20 6.38
N ASP A 74 34.71 -0.70 5.85
CA ASP A 74 34.22 -0.98 4.50
C ASP A 74 33.24 0.13 4.14
N ALA A 75 33.26 0.58 2.90
CA ALA A 75 32.29 1.55 2.39
C ALA A 75 31.96 1.20 0.94
N ARG A 76 30.75 1.56 0.51
CA ARG A 76 30.27 1.37 -0.86
C ARG A 76 29.57 2.62 -1.34
N LEU A 77 29.99 3.12 -2.49
CA LEU A 77 29.23 4.12 -3.23
C LEU A 77 27.93 3.49 -3.76
N MET A 78 26.78 4.01 -3.35
CA MET A 78 25.46 3.53 -3.79
C MET A 78 24.98 4.28 -5.04
N SER A 79 25.19 5.59 -5.07
CA SER A 79 24.85 6.47 -6.19
C SER A 79 25.72 7.73 -6.14
N GLY A 80 26.27 8.12 -7.29
CA GLY A 80 27.07 9.33 -7.46
C GLY A 80 26.23 10.62 -7.50
N PRO A 81 26.86 11.79 -7.64
CA PRO A 81 26.16 13.09 -7.70
C PRO A 81 25.19 13.25 -8.88
N GLU A 82 25.44 12.57 -9.99
CA GLU A 82 24.57 12.54 -11.18
C GLU A 82 23.33 11.66 -11.01
N ASP A 83 23.41 10.66 -10.13
CA ASP A 83 22.38 9.63 -9.92
C ASP A 83 21.61 9.81 -8.60
N THR A 84 21.96 10.83 -7.81
CA THR A 84 21.34 11.13 -6.52
C THR A 84 20.59 12.45 -6.56
N ALA A 85 19.28 12.40 -6.32
CA ALA A 85 18.45 13.58 -6.20
C ALA A 85 18.34 14.05 -4.74
N TRP A 86 18.15 15.37 -4.57
CA TRP A 86 17.85 16.01 -3.29
C TRP A 86 16.47 16.65 -3.35
N VAL A 87 15.63 16.34 -2.36
CA VAL A 87 14.27 16.87 -2.23
C VAL A 87 14.11 17.48 -0.84
N GLU A 88 13.57 18.70 -0.78
CA GLU A 88 13.14 19.33 0.46
C GLU A 88 11.62 19.44 0.44
N ASP A 89 10.95 18.66 1.28
CA ASP A 89 9.51 18.75 1.46
C ASP A 89 9.14 18.54 2.94
N PRO A 90 8.88 19.61 3.71
CA PRO A 90 8.58 19.50 5.14
C PRO A 90 7.26 18.77 5.44
N LYS A 91 6.49 18.36 4.42
CA LYS A 91 5.26 17.56 4.59
C LYS A 91 5.51 16.06 4.49
N VAL A 92 6.67 15.62 4.03
CA VAL A 92 6.99 14.19 3.86
C VAL A 92 7.43 13.57 5.18
N ASP A 93 6.77 12.49 5.57
CA ASP A 93 7.27 11.64 6.65
C ASP A 93 8.39 10.73 6.13
N VAL A 94 9.62 11.03 6.51
CA VAL A 94 10.81 10.28 6.04
C VAL A 94 11.02 8.94 6.76
N GLY A 95 10.20 8.63 7.78
CA GLY A 95 10.11 7.29 8.35
C GLY A 95 9.24 6.34 7.52
N ASN A 96 8.32 6.89 6.73
CA ASN A 96 7.38 6.12 5.93
C ASN A 96 7.94 5.81 4.53
N ALA A 97 8.05 4.51 4.22
CA ALA A 97 8.63 4.04 2.95
C ALA A 97 7.81 4.47 1.72
N THR A 98 6.49 4.45 1.83
CA THR A 98 5.58 4.90 0.76
C THR A 98 5.68 6.40 0.53
N ALA A 99 5.78 7.20 1.61
CA ALA A 99 5.95 8.64 1.49
C ALA A 99 7.27 9.01 0.80
N LEU A 100 8.37 8.32 1.13
CA LEU A 100 9.65 8.48 0.42
C LEU A 100 9.52 8.11 -1.06
N ALA A 101 8.87 6.99 -1.39
CA ALA A 101 8.71 6.56 -2.77
C ALA A 101 7.86 7.53 -3.61
N ARG A 102 6.82 8.13 -3.03
CA ARG A 102 5.95 9.11 -3.71
C ARG A 102 6.69 10.38 -4.14
N VAL A 103 7.72 10.79 -3.40
CA VAL A 103 8.51 12.00 -3.70
C VAL A 103 9.85 11.70 -4.36
N ALA A 104 10.14 10.41 -4.64
CA ALA A 104 11.36 10.04 -5.32
C ALA A 104 11.41 10.63 -6.73
N VAL A 105 12.58 11.11 -7.14
CA VAL A 105 12.77 11.76 -8.45
C VAL A 105 12.93 10.70 -9.53
N PRO A 106 12.05 10.65 -10.55
CA PRO A 106 12.18 9.69 -11.64
C PRO A 106 13.53 9.83 -12.36
N GLY A 107 14.18 8.70 -12.61
CA GLY A 107 15.49 8.64 -13.26
C GLY A 107 16.70 8.71 -12.32
N ALA A 108 16.53 9.17 -11.07
CA ALA A 108 17.57 9.07 -10.06
C ALA A 108 17.64 7.65 -9.48
N LEU A 109 18.85 7.14 -9.21
CA LEU A 109 19.03 5.88 -8.49
C LEU A 109 18.67 6.00 -7.01
N ALA A 110 18.97 7.14 -6.40
CA ALA A 110 18.58 7.43 -5.02
C ALA A 110 17.96 8.83 -4.92
N THR A 111 16.97 8.98 -4.05
CA THR A 111 16.45 10.30 -3.65
C THR A 111 16.65 10.48 -2.17
N VAL A 112 17.39 11.52 -1.78
CA VAL A 112 17.53 11.98 -0.41
C VAL A 112 16.48 13.04 -0.13
N VAL A 113 15.76 12.89 0.98
CA VAL A 113 14.64 13.75 1.33
C VAL A 113 14.89 14.38 2.70
N LEU A 114 14.91 15.71 2.76
CA LEU A 114 14.73 16.48 3.98
C LEU A 114 13.24 16.72 4.18
N GLY A 115 12.65 16.09 5.19
CA GLY A 115 11.21 16.06 5.41
C GLY A 115 10.73 16.67 6.72
N ARG A 116 9.60 16.16 7.22
CA ARG A 116 8.98 16.57 8.49
C ARG A 116 10.00 16.58 9.62
N PHE A 117 9.88 17.60 10.48
CA PHE A 117 10.75 17.79 11.64
C PHE A 117 12.24 17.91 11.31
N GLU A 118 12.57 18.32 10.08
CA GLU A 118 13.94 18.43 9.56
C GLU A 118 14.71 17.09 9.60
N HIS A 119 13.98 15.97 9.63
CA HIS A 119 14.58 14.66 9.50
C HIS A 119 14.95 14.38 8.05
N VAL A 120 16.06 13.66 7.88
CA VAL A 120 16.56 13.22 6.58
C VAL A 120 16.47 11.71 6.47
N ASN A 121 16.01 11.22 5.33
CA ASN A 121 16.16 9.82 4.92
C ASN A 121 16.40 9.76 3.41
N PHE A 122 16.48 8.56 2.86
CA PHE A 122 16.57 8.33 1.43
C PHE A 122 15.75 7.13 1.00
N ILE A 123 15.50 7.00 -0.29
CA ILE A 123 15.06 5.75 -0.90
C ILE A 123 15.92 5.44 -2.14
N TYR A 124 16.42 4.21 -2.20
CA TYR A 124 17.23 3.69 -3.30
C TYR A 124 16.37 2.82 -4.22
N ARG A 125 16.41 3.10 -5.53
CA ARG A 125 15.67 2.43 -6.61
C ARG A 125 14.24 2.09 -6.17
N PRO A 126 13.38 3.10 -5.96
CA PRO A 126 12.02 2.90 -5.50
C PRO A 126 11.25 1.99 -6.48
N GLN A 127 10.67 0.93 -5.94
CA GLN A 127 9.80 -0.04 -6.62
C GLN A 127 8.63 -0.36 -5.68
N PRO A 128 7.63 0.54 -5.55
CA PRO A 128 6.47 0.29 -4.71
C PRO A 128 5.73 -0.98 -5.12
N ILE A 129 5.27 -1.73 -4.14
CA ILE A 129 4.48 -2.93 -4.35
C ILE A 129 3.04 -2.50 -4.65
N ALA A 130 2.56 -2.84 -5.84
CA ALA A 130 1.16 -2.61 -6.20
C ALA A 130 0.24 -3.51 -5.37
N VAL A 131 -0.76 -2.90 -4.74
CA VAL A 131 -1.82 -3.60 -4.00
C VAL A 131 -3.17 -3.11 -4.50
N ARG A 132 -3.88 -4.02 -5.15
CA ARG A 132 -5.26 -3.81 -5.56
C ARG A 132 -6.18 -3.88 -4.34
N VAL A 133 -7.06 -2.92 -4.18
CA VAL A 133 -8.09 -2.94 -3.15
C VAL A 133 -9.43 -3.11 -3.84
N THR A 134 -9.97 -4.33 -3.81
CA THR A 134 -11.25 -4.65 -4.46
C THR A 134 -12.39 -4.44 -3.47
N GLU A 135 -13.21 -3.42 -3.73
CA GLU A 135 -14.29 -2.99 -2.83
C GLU A 135 -15.58 -2.64 -3.58
N VAL A 136 -16.71 -2.96 -2.95
CA VAL A 136 -18.04 -2.55 -3.39
C VAL A 136 -18.33 -1.11 -2.99
N VAL A 137 -18.80 -0.33 -3.95
CA VAL A 137 -19.42 1.01 -3.77
C VAL A 137 -20.84 0.98 -4.33
N PRO A 138 -21.74 1.82 -3.82
CA PRO A 138 -21.58 2.83 -2.77
C PRO A 138 -21.71 2.22 -1.35
N PRO A 139 -21.38 2.96 -0.26
CA PRO A 139 -21.11 4.41 -0.21
C PRO A 139 -19.75 4.79 -0.77
N GLU A 140 -19.67 6.01 -1.29
CA GLU A 140 -18.41 6.70 -1.56
C GLU A 140 -18.04 7.65 -0.40
N PRO A 141 -16.74 7.79 -0.06
CA PRO A 141 -15.60 7.06 -0.60
C PRO A 141 -15.55 5.60 -0.14
N ALA A 142 -14.88 4.75 -0.94
CA ALA A 142 -14.68 3.34 -0.64
C ALA A 142 -13.93 3.15 0.71
N LYS A 143 -14.63 2.58 1.70
CA LYS A 143 -14.17 2.53 3.10
C LYS A 143 -12.88 1.73 3.27
N LEU A 144 -12.79 0.54 2.70
CA LEU A 144 -11.60 -0.32 2.77
C LEU A 144 -10.39 0.37 2.14
N PHE A 145 -10.57 1.05 1.00
CA PHE A 145 -9.50 1.82 0.38
C PHE A 145 -9.03 2.99 1.24
N ALA A 146 -9.96 3.73 1.85
CA ALA A 146 -9.63 4.80 2.78
C ALA A 146 -8.88 4.26 4.02
N GLN A 147 -9.31 3.12 4.57
CA GLN A 147 -8.62 2.48 5.69
C GLN A 147 -7.24 1.95 5.30
N ALA A 148 -7.09 1.35 4.11
CA ALA A 148 -5.81 0.88 3.61
C ALA A 148 -4.83 2.05 3.43
N THR A 149 -5.32 3.18 2.91
CA THR A 149 -4.52 4.42 2.80
C THR A 149 -4.03 4.88 4.16
N GLN A 150 -4.92 4.97 5.16
CA GLN A 150 -4.53 5.35 6.52
C GLN A 150 -3.52 4.37 7.14
N ALA A 151 -3.69 3.06 6.92
CA ALA A 151 -2.77 2.05 7.42
C ALA A 151 -1.37 2.18 6.79
N VAL A 152 -1.29 2.39 5.48
CA VAL A 152 -0.02 2.60 4.75
C VAL A 152 0.67 3.90 5.17
N GLU A 153 -0.08 4.96 5.44
CA GLU A 153 0.47 6.24 5.90
C GLU A 153 1.03 6.18 7.33
N PHE A 154 0.50 5.29 8.16
CA PHE A 154 0.89 5.14 9.56
C PHE A 154 2.01 4.12 9.79
N ASP A 155 2.00 2.99 9.08
CA ASP A 155 2.89 1.86 9.38
C ASP A 155 4.27 2.00 8.72
N GLU A 156 5.28 2.41 9.51
CA GLU A 156 6.67 2.57 9.07
C GLU A 156 7.37 1.25 8.71
N ASP A 157 6.83 0.08 9.06
CA ASP A 157 7.46 -1.20 8.72
C ASP A 157 7.04 -1.74 7.36
N LEU A 158 5.95 -1.22 6.78
CA LEU A 158 5.53 -1.64 5.46
C LEU A 158 6.59 -1.25 4.41
N PRO A 159 6.77 -2.07 3.36
CA PRO A 159 7.52 -1.63 2.18
C PRO A 159 6.78 -0.46 1.51
N PRO A 160 7.39 0.24 0.55
CA PRO A 160 6.64 1.20 -0.25
C PRO A 160 5.48 0.51 -0.96
N VAL A 161 4.27 1.06 -0.86
CA VAL A 161 3.04 0.50 -1.42
C VAL A 161 2.39 1.49 -2.38
N ASP A 162 1.94 0.98 -3.54
CA ASP A 162 1.04 1.67 -4.45
C ASP A 162 -0.37 1.07 -4.35
N LEU A 163 -1.30 1.78 -3.71
CA LEU A 163 -2.68 1.31 -3.54
C LEU A 163 -3.51 1.66 -4.77
N GLN A 164 -4.16 0.66 -5.35
CA GLN A 164 -4.99 0.80 -6.56
C GLN A 164 -6.43 0.36 -6.25
N LEU A 165 -7.39 1.27 -6.39
CA LEU A 165 -8.80 0.95 -6.17
C LEU A 165 -9.37 0.16 -7.35
N ASP A 166 -9.90 -1.04 -7.09
CA ASP A 166 -10.72 -1.83 -8.02
C ASP A 166 -12.17 -1.82 -7.53
N VAL A 167 -13.02 -1.10 -8.25
CA VAL A 167 -14.38 -0.81 -7.82
C VAL A 167 -15.35 -1.89 -8.32
N VAL A 168 -16.22 -2.35 -7.42
CA VAL A 168 -17.45 -3.08 -7.76
C VAL A 168 -18.64 -2.13 -7.54
N SER A 169 -19.11 -1.51 -8.61
CA SER A 169 -20.17 -0.49 -8.57
C SER A 169 -21.57 -1.12 -8.67
N VAL A 170 -22.44 -0.81 -7.71
CA VAL A 170 -23.84 -1.26 -7.75
C VAL A 170 -24.59 -0.58 -8.90
N GLU A 171 -24.31 0.69 -9.18
CA GLU A 171 -24.91 1.44 -10.29
C GLU A 171 -24.52 0.83 -11.65
N ASP A 172 -23.25 0.46 -11.84
CA ASP A 172 -22.80 -0.16 -13.09
C ASP A 172 -23.44 -1.53 -13.29
N ILE A 173 -23.58 -2.31 -12.19
CA ILE A 173 -24.29 -3.58 -12.22
C ILE A 173 -25.76 -3.39 -12.58
N ALA A 174 -26.45 -2.41 -11.97
CA ALA A 174 -27.84 -2.12 -12.28
C ALA A 174 -28.02 -1.65 -13.73
N ALA A 175 -27.12 -0.82 -14.25
CA ALA A 175 -27.14 -0.37 -15.64
C ALA A 175 -26.95 -1.53 -16.64
N ALA A 176 -26.09 -2.50 -16.31
CA ALA A 176 -25.86 -3.70 -17.12
C ALA A 176 -27.02 -4.72 -17.01
N HIS A 177 -27.83 -4.65 -15.94
CA HIS A 177 -28.95 -5.54 -15.68
C HIS A 177 -30.24 -4.76 -15.35
N PRO A 178 -30.86 -4.07 -16.33
CA PRO A 178 -32.03 -3.24 -16.08
C PRO A 178 -33.21 -4.04 -15.51
N SER A 179 -33.77 -3.56 -14.40
CA SER A 179 -34.98 -4.08 -13.75
C SER A 179 -35.90 -2.94 -13.31
N ALA A 180 -37.20 -3.21 -13.24
CA ALA A 180 -38.19 -2.26 -12.70
C ALA A 180 -38.14 -2.16 -11.17
N GLU A 181 -37.73 -3.25 -10.49
CA GLU A 181 -37.57 -3.30 -9.03
C GLU A 181 -36.21 -3.94 -8.71
N TYR A 182 -35.42 -3.28 -7.87
CA TYR A 182 -34.15 -3.78 -7.35
C TYR A 182 -34.25 -4.05 -5.86
N LEU A 183 -33.57 -5.09 -5.41
CA LEU A 183 -33.32 -5.35 -4.01
C LEU A 183 -31.82 -5.28 -3.75
N LEU A 184 -31.40 -4.39 -2.85
CA LEU A 184 -30.01 -4.22 -2.45
C LEU A 184 -29.76 -4.75 -1.03
N PRO A 185 -28.51 -5.08 -0.64
CA PRO A 185 -28.24 -5.68 0.66
C PRO A 185 -28.51 -4.75 1.84
N CYS A 186 -28.29 -3.45 1.67
CA CYS A 186 -28.37 -2.46 2.76
C CYS A 186 -28.68 -1.08 2.21
N ARG A 187 -29.48 -0.28 2.96
CA ARG A 187 -29.73 1.13 2.62
C ARG A 187 -28.50 2.01 2.74
N GLY A 188 -27.54 1.59 3.58
CA GLY A 188 -26.26 2.27 3.76
C GLY A 188 -25.38 2.34 2.51
N SER A 189 -25.74 1.67 1.42
CA SER A 189 -25.12 1.89 0.12
C SER A 189 -25.46 3.28 -0.43
N GLY A 190 -26.69 3.77 -0.26
CA GLY A 190 -27.09 5.08 -0.82
C GLY A 190 -27.18 5.11 -2.35
N ALA A 191 -27.28 3.94 -2.98
CA ALA A 191 -27.35 3.83 -4.44
C ALA A 191 -28.60 4.50 -5.01
N ASP A 192 -28.41 5.37 -6.00
CA ASP A 192 -29.48 5.98 -6.79
C ASP A 192 -29.48 5.33 -8.18
N LEU A 193 -30.39 4.37 -8.38
CA LEU A 193 -30.43 3.54 -9.59
C LEU A 193 -31.31 4.14 -10.70
N GLY A 194 -31.57 5.45 -10.65
CA GLY A 194 -32.25 6.22 -11.68
C GLY A 194 -33.76 6.39 -11.48
N GLU A 195 -34.33 7.40 -12.15
CA GLU A 195 -35.76 7.71 -12.09
C GLU A 195 -36.62 6.58 -12.69
N GLY A 196 -37.58 6.07 -11.91
CA GLY A 196 -38.56 5.08 -12.37
C GLY A 196 -38.32 3.64 -11.92
N SER A 197 -37.17 3.34 -11.31
CA SER A 197 -36.89 2.02 -10.70
C SER A 197 -37.21 2.02 -9.22
N GLY A 198 -37.98 1.02 -8.76
CA GLY A 198 -38.19 0.79 -7.33
C GLY A 198 -36.93 0.21 -6.69
N VAL A 199 -36.47 0.77 -5.58
CA VAL A 199 -35.33 0.22 -4.81
C VAL A 199 -35.77 -0.13 -3.40
N ALA A 200 -35.63 -1.40 -3.06
CA ALA A 200 -35.83 -1.94 -1.72
C ALA A 200 -34.51 -2.42 -1.11
N TYR A 201 -34.46 -2.57 0.22
CA TYR A 201 -33.23 -2.93 0.93
C TYR A 201 -33.44 -4.07 1.92
N LEU A 202 -32.65 -5.14 1.82
CA LEU A 202 -32.75 -6.33 2.66
C LEU A 202 -32.64 -6.03 4.16
N ASP A 203 -31.78 -5.10 4.57
CA ASP A 203 -31.61 -4.69 5.97
C ASP A 203 -32.86 -4.03 6.58
N THR A 204 -33.71 -3.42 5.75
CA THR A 204 -35.00 -2.85 6.18
C THR A 204 -36.13 -3.86 6.24
N ARG A 205 -35.90 -5.08 5.73
CA ARG A 205 -36.88 -6.17 5.65
C ARG A 205 -38.25 -5.69 5.13
N PRO A 206 -38.36 -5.37 3.82
CA PRO A 206 -39.63 -5.07 3.19
C PRO A 206 -40.71 -6.08 3.55
N ALA A 207 -41.90 -5.61 3.90
CA ALA A 207 -43.00 -6.49 4.34
C ALA A 207 -43.45 -7.43 3.21
N ASP A 208 -43.49 -6.90 1.98
CA ASP A 208 -43.99 -7.59 0.81
C ASP A 208 -42.84 -8.05 -0.09
N ARG A 209 -42.82 -9.34 -0.42
CA ARG A 209 -41.97 -9.89 -1.49
C ARG A 209 -42.44 -9.32 -2.83
N LYS A 210 -41.58 -8.61 -3.56
CA LYS A 210 -41.83 -8.20 -4.96
C LYS A 210 -40.96 -8.95 -5.95
N ASP A 211 -41.24 -8.78 -7.24
CA ASP A 211 -40.44 -9.34 -8.33
C ASP A 211 -39.20 -8.50 -8.62
N TRP A 212 -38.31 -8.40 -7.62
CA TRP A 212 -37.09 -7.63 -7.69
C TRP A 212 -35.92 -8.45 -8.25
N LEU A 213 -34.98 -7.75 -8.87
CA LEU A 213 -33.64 -8.25 -9.12
C LEU A 213 -32.77 -8.00 -7.89
N LEU A 214 -32.22 -9.07 -7.30
CA LEU A 214 -31.28 -8.96 -6.19
C LEU A 214 -29.88 -8.68 -6.71
N ILE A 215 -29.37 -7.47 -6.48
CA ILE A 215 -27.94 -7.19 -6.62
C ILE A 215 -27.33 -7.50 -5.26
N GLY A 216 -26.69 -8.68 -5.13
CA GLY A 216 -26.31 -9.20 -3.83
C GLY A 216 -25.39 -10.42 -3.89
N CYS A 217 -24.61 -10.61 -2.83
CA CYS A 217 -23.74 -11.78 -2.68
C CYS A 217 -24.44 -12.93 -1.94
N GLU A 218 -23.68 -13.97 -1.56
CA GLU A 218 -24.23 -15.12 -0.84
C GLU A 218 -24.91 -14.76 0.49
N ARG A 219 -24.36 -13.79 1.25
CA ARG A 219 -25.01 -13.33 2.49
C ARG A 219 -26.39 -12.73 2.22
N SER A 220 -26.53 -11.97 1.14
CA SER A 220 -27.81 -11.38 0.74
C SER A 220 -28.84 -12.47 0.40
N LEU A 221 -28.40 -13.53 -0.27
CA LEU A 221 -29.26 -14.66 -0.61
C LEU A 221 -29.70 -15.44 0.64
N GLN A 222 -28.81 -15.63 1.62
CA GLN A 222 -29.17 -16.24 2.91
C GLN A 222 -30.25 -15.43 3.64
N PHE A 223 -30.14 -14.10 3.65
CA PHE A 223 -31.18 -13.24 4.22
C PHE A 223 -32.48 -13.31 3.44
N HIS A 224 -32.43 -13.31 2.11
CA HIS A 224 -33.63 -13.42 1.29
C HIS A 224 -34.39 -14.72 1.55
N ARG A 225 -33.69 -15.87 1.52
CA ARG A 225 -34.26 -17.19 1.83
C ARG A 225 -34.91 -17.19 3.21
N HIS A 226 -34.26 -16.58 4.20
CA HIS A 226 -34.80 -16.48 5.55
C HIS A 226 -36.06 -15.61 5.65
N PHE A 227 -36.10 -14.48 4.93
CA PHE A 227 -37.23 -13.55 5.01
C PHE A 227 -38.44 -13.97 4.16
N TYR A 228 -38.21 -14.57 2.99
CA TYR A 228 -39.25 -14.79 1.98
C TYR A 228 -39.43 -16.26 1.57
N GLY A 229 -38.51 -17.15 1.95
CA GLY A 229 -38.63 -18.59 1.69
C GLY A 229 -38.25 -19.02 0.26
N ASP A 230 -37.81 -18.09 -0.59
CA ASP A 230 -37.43 -18.31 -1.98
C ASP A 230 -36.07 -17.67 -2.33
N GLU A 231 -35.66 -17.87 -3.57
CA GLU A 231 -34.47 -17.26 -4.18
C GLU A 231 -34.92 -16.37 -5.35
N PRO A 232 -34.55 -15.08 -5.36
CA PRO A 232 -34.87 -14.18 -6.45
C PRO A 232 -33.87 -14.36 -7.60
N GLU A 233 -34.16 -13.74 -8.75
CA GLU A 233 -33.11 -13.50 -9.74
C GLU A 233 -31.98 -12.68 -9.08
N ARG A 234 -30.71 -13.06 -9.32
CA ARG A 234 -29.56 -12.50 -8.61
C ARG A 234 -28.41 -12.17 -9.54
N VAL A 235 -27.83 -10.98 -9.36
CA VAL A 235 -26.52 -10.60 -9.90
C VAL A 235 -25.53 -10.44 -8.75
N ASP A 236 -24.38 -11.10 -8.85
CA ASP A 236 -23.37 -11.10 -7.78
C ASP A 236 -22.56 -9.79 -7.77
N LEU A 237 -22.39 -9.22 -6.57
CA LEU A 237 -21.55 -8.04 -6.30
C LEU A 237 -20.34 -8.36 -5.41
N CYS A 238 -20.12 -9.64 -5.08
CA CYS A 238 -19.13 -10.06 -4.11
C CYS A 238 -17.71 -9.68 -4.56
N PRO A 239 -17.00 -8.79 -3.83
CA PRO A 239 -15.67 -8.37 -4.23
C PRO A 239 -14.67 -9.53 -4.09
N ARG A 240 -14.86 -10.41 -3.10
CA ARG A 240 -14.08 -11.66 -2.98
C ARG A 240 -14.29 -12.60 -4.17
N ALA A 241 -15.54 -12.77 -4.65
CA ALA A 241 -15.80 -13.64 -5.79
C ALA A 241 -15.18 -13.10 -7.07
N ARG A 242 -15.21 -11.76 -7.26
CA ARG A 242 -14.52 -11.08 -8.36
C ARG A 242 -13.01 -11.35 -8.36
N VAL A 243 -12.36 -11.26 -7.19
CA VAL A 243 -10.93 -11.57 -7.04
C VAL A 243 -10.64 -13.02 -7.43
N LEU A 244 -11.45 -13.97 -6.95
CA LEU A 244 -11.29 -15.39 -7.28
C LEU A 244 -11.53 -15.70 -8.76
N ALA A 245 -12.51 -15.03 -9.38
CA ALA A 245 -12.81 -15.18 -10.80
C ALA A 245 -11.69 -14.59 -11.68
N GLY A 246 -11.15 -13.43 -11.31
CA GLY A 246 -9.99 -12.82 -11.97
C GLY A 246 -8.77 -13.74 -11.94
N ALA A 247 -8.45 -14.30 -10.77
CA ALA A 247 -7.35 -15.25 -10.62
C ALA A 247 -7.51 -16.52 -11.48
N ALA A 248 -8.75 -16.96 -11.74
CA ALA A 248 -9.02 -18.11 -12.60
C ALA A 248 -8.97 -17.78 -14.11
N GLY A 249 -9.32 -16.54 -14.50
CA GLY A 249 -9.30 -16.07 -15.89
C GLY A 249 -7.92 -15.64 -16.38
N ASP A 250 -7.03 -15.23 -15.47
CA ASP A 250 -5.69 -14.74 -15.75
C ASP A 250 -4.60 -15.83 -15.74
N ALA A 251 -4.97 -17.10 -15.77
CA ALA A 251 -4.06 -18.25 -15.81
C ALA A 251 -3.13 -18.29 -17.05
N GLY A 252 -3.16 -17.26 -17.92
CA GLY A 252 -2.20 -17.06 -19.02
C GLY A 252 -1.62 -15.64 -19.17
N ASN A 253 -1.93 -14.68 -18.28
CA ASN A 253 -1.64 -13.26 -18.50
C ASN A 253 -1.72 -12.34 -17.27
N GLY A 254 -2.20 -12.79 -16.11
CA GLY A 254 -2.07 -12.03 -14.86
C GLY A 254 -0.66 -12.20 -14.31
N ASN A 255 0.02 -11.09 -14.03
CA ASN A 255 1.33 -11.14 -13.42
C ASN A 255 1.18 -11.82 -12.05
N SER A 256 1.89 -12.92 -11.80
CA SER A 256 1.77 -13.74 -10.58
C SER A 256 2.29 -13.06 -9.31
N GLU A 257 2.31 -11.72 -9.30
CA GLU A 257 2.82 -10.85 -8.24
C GLU A 257 1.74 -9.87 -7.73
N ASP A 258 0.58 -9.82 -8.37
CA ASP A 258 -0.53 -8.93 -8.01
C ASP A 258 -1.07 -9.29 -6.62
N ARG A 259 -0.95 -8.35 -5.69
CA ARG A 259 -1.45 -8.48 -4.32
C ARG A 259 -2.80 -7.79 -4.21
N THR A 260 -3.75 -8.43 -3.55
CA THR A 260 -5.11 -7.90 -3.41
C THR A 260 -5.56 -7.87 -1.95
N LEU A 261 -6.13 -6.75 -1.54
CA LEU A 261 -6.87 -6.59 -0.30
C LEU A 261 -8.37 -6.51 -0.64
N THR A 262 -9.20 -7.35 -0.02
CA THR A 262 -10.65 -7.33 -0.24
C THR A 262 -11.43 -7.64 1.03
N LYS A 263 -12.76 -7.58 0.97
CA LYS A 263 -13.67 -7.81 2.10
C LYS A 263 -14.63 -8.98 1.86
N CYS A 264 -15.06 -9.63 2.93
CA CYS A 264 -16.07 -10.68 2.88
C CYS A 264 -17.09 -10.52 4.02
N CYS A 265 -18.38 -10.59 3.69
CA CYS A 265 -19.49 -10.52 4.66
C CYS A 265 -19.86 -11.89 5.28
N LEU A 266 -19.32 -12.98 4.74
CA LEU A 266 -19.40 -14.30 5.39
C LEU A 266 -18.35 -14.45 6.49
N MET A 267 -17.30 -13.63 6.47
CA MET A 267 -16.32 -13.53 7.53
C MET A 267 -16.80 -12.51 8.57
N GLU A 268 -17.07 -12.98 9.79
CA GLU A 268 -17.54 -12.12 10.89
C GLU A 268 -16.39 -11.42 11.62
N ARG A 269 -15.25 -12.10 11.78
CA ARG A 269 -14.05 -11.63 12.48
C ARG A 269 -12.81 -12.30 11.92
N GLY A 270 -11.66 -11.72 12.21
CA GLY A 270 -10.36 -12.29 11.86
C GLY A 270 -9.92 -11.89 10.46
N LEU A 271 -8.98 -12.65 9.92
CA LEU A 271 -8.27 -12.31 8.69
C LEU A 271 -7.88 -13.60 7.98
N GLU A 272 -8.21 -13.73 6.69
CA GLU A 272 -7.69 -14.79 5.82
C GLU A 272 -6.61 -14.19 4.92
N VAL A 273 -5.41 -14.75 4.94
CA VAL A 273 -4.30 -14.32 4.09
C VAL A 273 -3.71 -15.51 3.35
N THR A 274 -3.48 -15.30 2.06
CA THR A 274 -2.70 -16.15 1.16
C THR A 274 -1.54 -15.31 0.61
N ASP A 275 -0.64 -15.91 -0.16
CA ASP A 275 0.52 -15.21 -0.74
C ASP A 275 0.14 -13.97 -1.58
N HIS A 276 -1.06 -13.94 -2.15
CA HIS A 276 -1.52 -12.88 -3.06
C HIS A 276 -2.79 -12.17 -2.60
N THR A 277 -3.45 -12.62 -1.54
CA THR A 277 -4.75 -12.03 -1.15
C THR A 277 -4.90 -11.98 0.36
N ALA A 278 -5.26 -10.80 0.87
CA ALA A 278 -5.77 -10.59 2.21
C ALA A 278 -7.28 -10.31 2.16
N VAL A 279 -8.07 -11.04 2.94
CA VAL A 279 -9.51 -10.89 3.07
C VAL A 279 -9.83 -10.47 4.50
N VAL A 280 -10.43 -9.29 4.65
CA VAL A 280 -10.91 -8.77 5.94
C VAL A 280 -12.43 -8.90 6.06
N PRO A 281 -13.00 -8.82 7.28
CA PRO A 281 -14.44 -8.80 7.47
C PRO A 281 -15.10 -7.58 6.82
N TRP A 282 -16.38 -7.68 6.47
CA TRP A 282 -17.12 -6.52 5.93
C TRP A 282 -17.11 -5.30 6.87
N GLY A 283 -17.08 -5.55 8.18
CA GLY A 283 -17.04 -4.54 9.24
C GLY A 283 -15.63 -4.15 9.69
N ALA A 284 -14.57 -4.49 8.95
CA ALA A 284 -13.19 -4.38 9.41
C ALA A 284 -12.84 -3.01 10.03
N ASN A 285 -12.05 -3.07 11.11
CA ASN A 285 -11.41 -1.89 11.72
C ASN A 285 -10.04 -1.61 11.07
N LEU A 286 -9.42 -0.48 11.43
CA LEU A 286 -8.15 -0.07 10.84
C LEU A 286 -7.00 -1.05 11.15
N ASP A 287 -6.98 -1.63 12.35
CA ASP A 287 -5.94 -2.58 12.73
C ASP A 287 -6.05 -3.90 11.97
N GLU A 288 -7.26 -4.40 11.70
CA GLU A 288 -7.46 -5.59 10.86
C GLU A 288 -6.98 -5.36 9.42
N VAL A 289 -7.21 -4.16 8.87
CA VAL A 289 -6.70 -3.76 7.55
C VAL A 289 -5.17 -3.67 7.56
N ARG A 290 -4.58 -3.05 8.58
CA ARG A 290 -3.13 -2.95 8.76
C ARG A 290 -2.47 -4.33 8.90
N GLU A 291 -3.04 -5.22 9.72
CA GLU A 291 -2.55 -6.59 9.89
C GLU A 291 -2.65 -7.38 8.58
N GLY A 292 -3.74 -7.21 7.83
CA GLY A 292 -3.91 -7.75 6.48
C GLY A 292 -2.80 -7.33 5.53
N LEU A 293 -2.49 -6.03 5.48
CA LEU A 293 -1.40 -5.50 4.65
C LEU A 293 -0.04 -6.02 5.10
N ARG A 294 0.25 -6.07 6.41
CA ARG A 294 1.52 -6.60 6.91
C ARG A 294 1.73 -8.06 6.50
N LYS A 295 0.73 -8.92 6.72
CA LYS A 295 0.84 -10.35 6.35
C LYS A 295 0.92 -10.59 4.84
N LEU A 296 0.42 -9.64 4.04
CA LEU A 296 0.47 -9.72 2.58
C LEU A 296 1.81 -9.22 2.00
N LEU A 297 2.58 -8.43 2.76
CA LEU A 297 3.71 -7.66 2.25
C LEU A 297 5.05 -7.94 2.95
N LEU A 298 5.05 -8.57 4.14
CA LEU A 298 6.23 -8.85 4.97
C LEU A 298 6.40 -10.36 5.17
#